data_AF-A0A096B1B3-F1
#
_entry.id   AF-A0A096B1B3-F1
#
_cell.length_a   1.000
_cell.length_b   1.000
_cell.length_c   1.000
_cell.angle_alpha   90.00
_cell.angle_beta   90.00
_cell.angle_gamma   90.00
#
_symmetry.space_group_name_H-M   'P 1'
#
loop_
_entity.id
_entity.type
_entity.pdbx_description
1 polymer ?
#
loop_
_entity_poly.entity_id
_entity_poly.type
_entity_poly.pdbx_seq_one_letter_code
_entity_poly.pdbx_strand_id
1 'polypeptide(L)' 'MSEKEQSVIKDYKIFLGGAGIGSIVAECALRFGFEHITIVDGDKVEQSNLNRQNYTENDIGRYKAECLAERLLSINPDA' A
#
# COMPACT_ATOMS: atom_id res chain seq x y z
N MET A 1 -17.95 -11.27 5.30
CA MET A 1 -17.21 -11.54 6.55
C MET A 1 -18.10 -11.17 7.71
N SER A 2 -18.05 -11.94 8.80
CA SER A 2 -18.69 -11.54 10.06
C SER A 2 -17.98 -10.33 10.66
N GLU A 3 -18.67 -9.54 11.48
CA GLU A 3 -18.07 -8.39 12.19
C GLU A 3 -16.84 -8.78 13.01
N LYS A 4 -16.88 -9.99 13.61
CA LYS A 4 -15.76 -10.55 14.35
C LYS A 4 -14.54 -10.78 13.47
N GLU A 5 -14.70 -11.35 12.29
CA GLU A 5 -13.58 -11.57 11.37
C GLU A 5 -13.04 -10.25 10.83
N GLN A 6 -13.91 -9.25 10.60
CA GLN A 6 -13.48 -7.93 10.14
C GLN A 6 -12.65 -7.21 11.20
N SER A 7 -13.04 -7.28 12.48
CA SER A 7 -12.25 -6.72 13.58
C SER A 7 -10.87 -7.37 13.69
N VAL A 8 -10.77 -8.68 13.48
CA VAL A 8 -9.48 -9.37 13.50
C VAL A 8 -8.59 -8.91 12.34
N ILE A 9 -9.15 -8.76 11.13
CA ILE A 9 -8.40 -8.27 9.96
C ILE A 9 -7.90 -6.85 10.19
N LYS A 10 -8.76 -5.98 10.73
CA LYS A 10 -8.43 -4.58 11.02
C LYS A 10 -7.16 -4.45 11.86
N ASP A 11 -7.11 -5.19 12.97
CA ASP A 11 -6.01 -5.14 13.94
C ASP A 11 -4.77 -5.95 13.50
N TYR A 12 -4.86 -6.70 12.40
CA TYR A 12 -3.77 -7.54 11.93
C TYR A 12 -2.67 -6.72 11.27
N LYS A 13 -1.42 -6.99 11.67
CA LYS A 13 -0.25 -6.23 11.21
C LYS A 13 0.37 -6.90 10.00
N ILE A 14 0.46 -6.16 8.90
CA ILE A 14 1.14 -6.57 7.68
C ILE A 14 2.47 -5.83 7.56
N PHE A 15 3.52 -6.57 7.23
CA PHE A 15 4.82 -6.00 6.85
C PHE A 15 5.13 -6.34 5.40
N LEU A 16 5.46 -5.32 4.60
CA LEU A 16 5.83 -5.44 3.20
C LEU A 16 7.26 -4.92 2.99
N GLY A 17 8.18 -5.84 2.76
CA GLY A 17 9.51 -5.53 2.23
C GLY A 17 9.47 -5.45 0.72
N GLY A 18 9.42 -4.23 0.18
CA GLY A 18 9.27 -3.93 -1.23
C GLY A 18 7.87 -3.40 -1.58
N ALA A 19 7.85 -2.34 -2.36
CA ALA A 19 6.68 -1.60 -2.81
C ALA A 19 6.53 -1.65 -4.34
N GLY A 20 7.23 -2.57 -5.02
CA GLY A 20 7.02 -2.86 -6.43
C GLY A 20 5.66 -3.53 -6.67
N ILE A 21 5.62 -4.86 -6.75
CA ILE A 21 4.35 -5.61 -6.77
C ILE A 21 3.61 -5.48 -5.42
N GLY A 22 4.36 -5.25 -4.34
CA GLY A 22 3.83 -4.98 -3.01
C GLY A 22 2.82 -3.83 -2.98
N SER A 23 2.89 -2.86 -3.90
CA SER A 23 1.89 -1.79 -4.00
C SER A 23 0.48 -2.29 -4.30
N ILE A 24 0.37 -3.30 -5.17
CA ILE A 24 -0.92 -3.89 -5.55
C ILE A 24 -1.47 -4.70 -4.38
N VAL A 25 -0.61 -5.48 -3.73
CA VAL A 25 -0.97 -6.28 -2.56
C VAL A 25 -1.43 -5.39 -1.41
N ALA A 26 -0.70 -4.31 -1.12
CA ALA A 26 -1.04 -3.36 -0.06
C ALA A 26 -2.41 -2.72 -0.28
N GLU A 27 -2.70 -2.29 -1.50
CA GLU A 27 -4.00 -1.70 -1.82
C GLU A 27 -5.14 -2.71 -1.72
N CYS A 28 -4.95 -3.92 -2.22
CA CYS A 28 -5.95 -4.99 -2.07
C CYS A 28 -6.17 -5.33 -0.59
N ALA A 29 -5.11 -5.43 0.21
CA ALA A 29 -5.20 -5.69 1.64
C ALA A 29 -5.98 -4.57 2.36
N LEU A 30 -5.66 -3.30 2.08
CA LEU A 30 -6.40 -2.17 2.62
C LEU A 30 -7.89 -2.25 2.27
N ARG A 31 -8.22 -2.58 1.02
CA ARG A 31 -9.61 -2.73 0.56
C ARG A 31 -10.34 -3.93 1.18
N PHE A 32 -9.62 -4.94 1.66
CA PHE A 32 -10.18 -6.02 2.47
C PHE A 32 -10.32 -5.67 3.96
N GLY A 33 -9.82 -4.49 4.35
CA GLY A 33 -9.98 -3.90 5.67
C GLY A 33 -8.81 -4.13 6.63
N PHE A 34 -7.63 -4.48 6.11
CA PHE A 34 -6.39 -4.38 6.88
C PHE A 34 -5.99 -2.91 7.00
N GLU A 35 -5.73 -2.42 8.20
CA GLU A 35 -5.37 -1.00 8.40
C GLU A 35 -3.90 -0.85 8.81
N HIS A 36 -3.34 -1.81 9.53
CA HIS A 36 -1.95 -1.74 9.99
C HIS A 36 -0.96 -2.32 8.97
N ILE A 37 -0.54 -1.52 8.00
CA ILE A 37 0.41 -1.91 6.94
C ILE A 37 1.73 -1.13 7.07
N THR A 38 2.83 -1.83 7.32
CA THR A 38 4.18 -1.26 7.30
C THR A 38 4.86 -1.56 5.96
N ILE A 39 5.35 -0.53 5.28
CA ILE A 39 6.03 -0.63 3.98
C ILE A 39 7.49 -0.23 4.14
N VAL A 40 8.41 -1.04 3.61
CA VAL A 40 9.83 -0.73 3.56
C VAL A 40 10.33 -0.92 2.13
N ASP A 41 10.70 0.16 1.46
CA ASP A 41 11.32 0.15 0.12
C ASP A 41 12.27 1.34 0.00
N GLY A 42 13.50 1.10 -0.49
CA GLY A 42 14.53 2.13 -0.65
C GLY A 42 14.60 2.73 -2.05
N ASP A 43 13.84 2.21 -3.00
CA ASP A 43 13.82 2.67 -4.38
C ASP A 43 12.92 3.89 -4.57
N LYS A 44 13.17 4.59 -5.67
CA LYS A 44 12.30 5.64 -6.19
C LYS A 44 11.42 5.11 -7.31
N VAL A 45 10.29 5.76 -7.52
CA VAL A 45 9.40 5.46 -8.65
C VAL A 45 10.08 5.87 -9.95
N GLU A 46 10.11 4.95 -10.91
CA GLU A 46 10.56 5.20 -12.27
C GLU A 46 9.40 5.11 -13.26
N GLN A 47 9.51 5.77 -14.41
CA GLN A 47 8.51 5.67 -15.48
C GLN A 47 8.26 4.22 -15.91
N SER A 48 9.31 3.39 -15.90
CA SER A 48 9.21 1.97 -16.22
C SER A 48 8.30 1.20 -15.26
N ASN A 49 8.05 1.71 -14.04
CA ASN A 49 7.29 1.02 -12.99
C ASN A 49 5.78 1.18 -13.16
N LEU A 50 5.32 2.27 -13.80
CA LEU A 50 3.89 2.65 -13.87
C LEU A 50 3.01 1.60 -14.58
N ASN A 51 3.60 0.76 -15.43
CA ASN A 51 2.85 -0.27 -16.15
C ASN A 51 2.46 -1.48 -15.29
N ARG A 52 3.03 -1.63 -14.08
CA ARG A 52 2.87 -2.85 -13.27
C ARG A 52 2.84 -2.61 -11.76
N GLN A 53 2.85 -1.35 -11.32
CA GLN A 53 2.88 -0.93 -9.93
C GLN A 53 1.87 0.21 -9.75
N ASN A 54 1.36 0.40 -8.53
CA ASN A 54 0.30 1.37 -8.25
C ASN A 54 0.86 2.78 -7.99
N TYR A 55 1.57 3.30 -9.00
CA TYR A 55 2.11 4.66 -9.01
C TYR A 55 1.58 5.45 -10.20
N THR A 56 1.65 6.77 -10.11
CA THR A 56 1.23 7.70 -11.16
C THR A 56 2.43 8.47 -11.73
N GLU A 57 2.22 9.20 -12.82
CA GLU A 57 3.28 10.06 -13.40
C GLU A 57 3.80 11.11 -12.40
N ASN A 58 2.95 11.59 -11.50
CA ASN A 58 3.31 12.57 -10.47
C ASN A 58 4.23 11.98 -9.38
N ASP A 59 4.34 10.66 -9.31
CA ASP A 59 5.16 9.98 -8.30
C ASP A 59 6.60 9.76 -8.75
N ILE A 60 6.90 9.95 -10.05
CA ILE A 60 8.24 9.70 -10.61
C ILE A 60 9.31 10.51 -9.85
N GLY A 61 10.36 9.82 -9.40
CA GLY A 61 11.48 10.40 -8.65
C GLY A 61 11.26 10.52 -7.14
N ARG A 62 10.06 10.24 -6.63
CA ARG A 62 9.74 10.14 -5.20
C ARG A 62 9.96 8.72 -4.69
N TYR A 63 10.08 8.55 -3.38
CA TYR A 63 10.27 7.22 -2.78
C TYR A 63 9.00 6.38 -2.89
N LYS A 64 9.16 5.12 -3.33
CA LYS A 64 8.04 4.19 -3.52
C LYS A 64 7.22 4.01 -2.24
N ALA A 65 7.90 3.86 -1.11
CA ALA A 65 7.25 3.68 0.19
C ALA A 65 6.35 4.86 0.57
N GLU A 66 6.82 6.11 0.35
CA GLU A 66 6.06 7.32 0.64
C GLU A 66 4.84 7.45 -0.28
N CYS A 67 5.03 7.30 -1.59
CA CYS A 67 3.94 7.36 -2.57
C CYS A 67 2.87 6.29 -2.32
N LEU A 68 3.30 5.07 -1.96
CA LEU A 68 2.35 4.01 -1.63
C LEU A 68 1.57 4.33 -0.34
N ALA A 69 2.23 4.84 0.69
CA ALA A 69 1.55 5.24 1.93
C ALA A 69 0.50 6.33 1.67
N GLU A 70 0.86 7.38 0.92
CA GLU A 70 -0.08 8.44 0.52
C GLU A 70 -1.27 7.91 -0.27
N ARG A 71 -1.01 6.99 -1.21
CA ARG A 71 -2.06 6.33 -1.97
C ARG A 71 -3.02 5.55 -1.08
N LEU A 72 -2.51 4.76 -0.14
CA LEU A 72 -3.36 3.99 0.78
C LEU A 72 -4.20 4.92 1.65
N LEU A 73 -3.61 5.98 2.21
CA LEU A 73 -4.33 6.97 3.01
C LEU A 73 -5.39 7.75 2.20
N SER A 74 -5.18 7.93 0.90
CA SER A 74 -6.22 8.51 0.02
C SER A 74 -7.43 7.59 -0.18
N ILE A 75 -7.27 6.27 0.03
CA ILE A 75 -8.35 5.28 -0.09
C ILE A 75 -9.05 5.10 1.26
N ASN A 76 -8.28 4.97 2.35
CA ASN A 76 -8.79 4.91 3.71
C ASN A 76 -7.96 5.83 4.61
N PRO A 77 -8.45 7.05 4.91
CA PRO A 77 -7.74 8.01 5.76
C PRO A 77 -7.60 7.59 7.23
N ASP A 78 -8.41 6.62 7.68
CA ASP A 78 -8.45 6.16 9.07
C ASP A 78 -7.47 4.98 9.35
N ALA A 79 -6.76 4.51 8.32
CA ALA A 79 -5.83 3.39 8.40
C ALA A 79 -4.48 3.73 9.07
#